data_AF-A0A103QSQ2-F1
#
_entry.id   AF-A0A103QSQ2-F1
#
_cell.length_a   1.000
_cell.length_b   1.000
_cell.length_c   1.000
_cell.angle_alpha   90.00
_cell.angle_beta   90.00
_cell.angle_gamma   90.00
#
_symmetry.space_group_name_H-M   'P 1'
#
loop_
_entity.id
_entity.type
_entity.pdbx_description
1 polymer ?
#
loop_
_entity_poly.entity_id
_entity_poly.type
_entity_poly.pdbx_seq_one_letter_code
_entity_poly.pdbx_strand_id
1 'polypeptide(L)' 'MAIQRELLVTVDELAKLEHWRDSDYDHVVMCVERQPISTLLPDLGYFRDRLRIARADDQARQAAARRAWRFDR' A
#
# COMPACT_ATOMS: atom_id res chain seq x y z
N MET A 1 13.30 -10.11 -11.46
CA MET A 1 12.03 -10.72 -11.92
C MET A 1 10.94 -9.66 -11.97
N ALA A 2 10.02 -9.69 -12.94
CA ALA A 2 8.98 -8.66 -13.10
C ALA A 2 8.02 -8.61 -11.90
N ILE A 3 7.65 -9.76 -11.35
CA ILE A 3 6.63 -9.85 -10.30
C ILE A 3 7.09 -9.33 -8.93
N GLN A 4 8.36 -9.54 -8.59
CA GLN A 4 8.95 -9.02 -7.35
C GLN A 4 9.00 -7.50 -7.37
N ARG A 5 9.34 -6.89 -8.52
CA ARG A 5 9.29 -5.44 -8.69
C ARG A 5 7.88 -4.90 -8.51
N GLU A 6 6.89 -5.57 -9.10
CA GLU A 6 5.48 -5.20 -8.99
C GLU A 6 4.98 -5.28 -7.54
N LEU A 7 5.40 -6.31 -6.80
CA LEU A 7 5.12 -6.45 -5.37
C LEU A 7 5.77 -5.32 -4.57
N LEU A 8 7.04 -5.01 -4.79
CA LEU A 8 7.74 -3.91 -4.11
C LEU A 8 7.07 -2.54 -4.36
N VAL A 9 6.64 -2.26 -5.59
CA VAL A 9 5.91 -1.03 -5.92
C VAL A 9 4.56 -0.98 -5.21
N THR A 10 3.84 -2.10 -5.15
CA THR A 10 2.56 -2.19 -4.45
C THR A 10 2.73 -1.94 -2.95
N VAL A 11 3.76 -2.52 -2.34
CA VAL A 11 4.09 -2.34 -0.90
C VAL A 11 4.52 -0.90 -0.61
N ASP A 12 5.36 -0.29 -1.45
CA ASP A 12 5.81 1.11 -1.28
C ASP A 12 4.64 2.10 -1.29
N GLU A 13 3.71 1.93 -2.23
CA GLU A 13 2.53 2.78 -2.27
C GLU A 13 1.61 2.58 -1.05
N LEU A 14 1.40 1.32 -0.66
CA LEU A 14 0.57 1.00 0.50
C LEU A 14 1.17 1.59 1.79
N ALA A 15 2.47 1.43 2.00
CA ALA A 15 3.17 1.95 3.17
C ALA A 15 3.02 3.46 3.31
N LYS A 16 3.05 4.19 2.18
CA LYS A 16 2.82 5.65 2.15
C LYS A 16 1.38 6.02 2.53
N LEU A 17 0.39 5.29 1.99
CA LEU A 17 -1.03 5.55 2.25
C LEU A 17 -1.45 5.22 3.69
N GLU A 18 -0.87 4.17 4.26
CA GLU A 18 -1.15 3.71 5.62
C GLU A 18 -0.20 4.31 6.67
N HIS A 19 0.75 5.14 6.26
CA HIS A 19 1.77 5.77 7.12
C HIS A 19 2.51 4.74 7.98
N TRP A 20 3.00 3.68 7.35
CA TRP A 20 3.82 2.68 8.04
C TRP A 20 5.07 3.31 8.63
N ARG A 21 5.56 2.72 9.72
CA ARG A 21 6.88 3.07 10.25
C ARG A 21 7.95 2.49 9.32
N ASP A 22 9.07 3.19 9.18
CA ASP A 22 10.19 2.75 8.35
C ASP A 22 10.63 1.32 8.70
N SER A 23 10.67 0.96 9.98
CA SER A 23 11.01 -0.39 10.44
C SER A 23 10.07 -1.48 9.93
N ASP A 24 8.77 -1.17 9.82
CA ASP A 24 7.77 -2.12 9.34
C ASP A 24 7.90 -2.29 7.81
N TYR A 25 8.13 -1.19 7.10
CA TYR A 25 8.41 -1.20 5.66
C TYR A 25 9.68 -2.00 5.33
N ASP A 26 10.79 -1.70 6.01
CA ASP A 26 12.07 -2.38 5.82
C ASP A 26 11.96 -3.88 6.06
N HIS A 27 11.21 -4.28 7.09
CA HIS A 27 10.95 -5.69 7.38
C HIS A 27 10.22 -6.39 6.22
N VAL A 28 9.17 -5.76 5.68
CA VAL A 28 8.40 -6.33 4.57
C VAL A 28 9.25 -6.39 3.29
N VAL A 29 10.01 -5.35 2.97
CA VAL A 29 10.91 -5.34 1.80
C VAL A 29 11.95 -6.46 1.92
N MET A 30 12.59 -6.61 3.08
CA MET A 30 13.54 -7.70 3.34
C MET A 30 12.89 -9.07 3.12
N CYS A 31 11.64 -9.27 3.56
CA CYS A 31 10.89 -10.50 3.33
C CYS A 31 10.60 -10.74 1.83
N VAL A 32 10.21 -9.70 1.09
CA VAL A 32 9.96 -9.78 -0.36
C VAL A 32 11.23 -10.12 -1.15
N GLU A 33 12.38 -9.62 -0.71
CA GLU A 33 13.66 -9.92 -1.37
C GLU A 33 14.13 -11.36 -1.17
N ARG A 34 13.75 -11.99 -0.05
CA ARG A 34 14.26 -13.30 0.39
C ARG A 34 13.28 -14.45 0.22
N GLN A 35 12.00 -14.17 -0.03
CA GLN A 35 10.98 -15.19 -0.18
C GLN A 35 11.13 -15.98 -1.50
N PRO A 36 10.69 -17.26 -1.54
CA PRO A 36 10.70 -18.04 -2.78
C PRO A 36 9.74 -17.46 -3.83
N ILE A 37 10.00 -17.72 -5.11
CA ILE A 37 9.15 -17.20 -6.21
C ILE A 37 7.70 -17.66 -6.08
N SER A 38 7.45 -18.85 -5.52
CA SER A 38 6.12 -19.41 -5.34
C SER A 38 5.20 -18.60 -4.42
N THR A 39 5.75 -17.78 -3.53
CA THR A 39 4.97 -16.96 -2.59
C THR A 39 4.70 -15.55 -3.12
N LEU A 40 5.46 -15.09 -4.13
CA LEU A 40 5.33 -13.75 -4.70
C LEU A 40 3.94 -13.50 -5.33
N LEU A 41 3.35 -14.50 -6.00
CA LEU A 41 2.03 -14.38 -6.63
C LEU A 41 0.91 -14.20 -5.60
N PRO A 42 0.77 -15.08 -4.58
CA PRO A 42 -0.17 -14.88 -3.48
C PRO A 42 0.02 -13.55 -2.76
N ASP A 43 1.25 -13.18 -2.42
CA ASP A 43 1.55 -11.94 -1.71
C ASP A 43 1.16 -10.73 -2.55
N LEU A 44 1.48 -10.73 -3.85
CA LEU A 44 1.06 -9.66 -4.75
C LEU A 44 -0.46 -9.52 -4.81
N GLY A 45 -1.20 -10.63 -4.81
CA GLY A 45 -2.66 -10.62 -4.71
C GLY A 45 -3.14 -9.94 -3.42
N TYR A 46 -2.61 -10.36 -2.28
CA TYR A 46 -2.94 -9.80 -0.97
C TYR A 46 -2.66 -8.28 -0.90
N PHE A 47 -1.46 -7.85 -1.27
CA PHE A 47 -1.08 -6.43 -1.20
C PHE A 47 -1.87 -5.56 -2.16
N ARG A 48 -2.24 -6.08 -3.35
CA ARG A 48 -3.11 -5.35 -4.28
C ARG A 48 -4.51 -5.13 -3.73
N ASP A 49 -5.08 -6.13 -3.09
CA ASP A 49 -6.40 -6.02 -2.47
C ASP A 49 -6.37 -5.02 -1.31
N ARG A 50 -5.31 -5.06 -0.49
CA ARG A 50 -5.11 -4.09 0.59
C ARG A 50 -4.93 -2.66 0.06
N LEU A 51 -4.13 -2.49 -0.99
CA LEU A 51 -3.92 -1.19 -1.64
C LEU A 51 -5.21 -0.61 -2.22
N ARG A 52 -6.08 -1.45 -2.80
CA ARG A 52 -7.39 -1.02 -3.29
C ARG A 52 -8.24 -0.43 -2.17
N ILE A 53 -8.26 -1.07 -1.00
CA ILE A 53 -8.99 -0.61 0.18
C ILE A 53 -8.39 0.72 0.69
N ALA A 54 -7.07 0.76 0.88
CA ALA A 54 -6.37 1.96 1.38
C ALA A 54 -6.60 3.19 0.49
N ARG A 55 -6.59 3.01 -0.84
CA ARG A 55 -6.91 4.09 -1.80
C ARG A 55 -8.36 4.57 -1.66
N ALA A 56 -9.31 3.67 -1.47
CA ALA A 56 -10.72 4.04 -1.30
C ALA A 56 -10.90 4.84 0.00
N ASP A 57 -10.27 4.43 1.09
CA ASP A 57 -10.31 5.12 2.38
C ASP A 57 -9.65 6.50 2.31
N ASP A 58 -8.49 6.61 1.66
CA ASP A 58 -7.83 7.89 1.43
C ASP A 58 -8.68 8.84 0.58
N GLN A 59 -9.27 8.34 -0.52
CA GLN A 59 -10.19 9.13 -1.34
C GLN A 59 -11.41 9.61 -0.56
N ALA A 60 -11.98 8.76 0.30
CA ALA A 60 -13.10 9.13 1.17
C ALA A 60 -12.71 10.22 2.17
N ARG A 61 -11.53 10.11 2.81
CA ARG A 61 -10.97 11.13 3.71
C ARG A 61 -10.76 12.46 2.99
N GLN A 62 -10.16 12.44 1.80
CA GLN A 62 -9.96 13.64 0.98
C GLN A 62 -11.28 14.30 0.58
N ALA A 63 -12.29 13.50 0.18
CA ALA A 63 -13.60 14.02 -0.18
C ALA A 63 -14.32 14.67 1.03
N ALA A 64 -14.21 14.06 2.21
CA ALA A 64 -14.74 14.63 3.45
C ALA A 64 -14.05 15.95 3.82
N ALA A 65 -12.71 16.00 3.76
CA ALA A 65 -11.94 17.22 4.05
C ALA A 65 -12.30 18.37 3.08
N ARG A 66 -12.43 18.09 1.78
CA ARG A 66 -12.86 19.09 0.78
C ARG A 66 -14.27 19.62 1.05
N ARG A 67 -15.18 18.75 1.51
CA ARG A 67 -16.55 19.15 1.89
C ARG A 67 -16.52 20.04 3.12
N ALA A 68 -15.79 19.65 4.18
CA ALA A 68 -15.66 20.44 5.40
C ALA A 68 -15.14 21.86 5.11
N TRP A 69 -14.10 22.00 4.29
CA TRP A 69 -13.56 23.31 3.89
C TRP A 69 -14.57 24.18 3.12
N ARG A 70 -15.50 23.59 2.36
CA ARG A 70 -16.52 24.35 1.62
C ARG A 70 -17.61 24.94 2.52
N PHE A 71 -17.89 24.31 3.67
CA PHE A 71 -18.93 24.76 4.60
C PHE A 71 -18.43 25.78 5.64
N ASP A 72 -17.13 25.98 5.75
CA ASP A 72 -16.48 26.93 6.68
C ASP A 72 -16.34 28.36 6.08
N ARG A 73 -16.97 28.65 4.94
CA ARG A 73 -16.91 29.95 4.25
C ARG A 73 -18.25 30.67 4.23
#